data_AF-A0A4R5M365-F1
#
_entry.id   AF-A0A4R5M365-F1
#
_cell.length_a   1.000
_cell.length_b   1.000
_cell.length_c   1.000
_cell.angle_alpha   90.00
_cell.angle_beta   90.00
_cell.angle_gamma   90.00
#
_symmetry.space_group_name_H-M   'P 1'
#
loop_
_entity.id
_entity.type
_entity.pdbx_description
1 polymer ?
#
loop_
_entity_poly.entity_id
_entity_poly.type
_entity_poly.pdbx_seq_one_letter_code
_entity_poly.pdbx_strand_id
1 'polypeptide(L)'
;MDRYDLLRRIRVDGRELVDEFLPSGANAELEGLIDEGRQEVDAEAFLMFVSVRALLRGSGMPSCESDFEAGQIIALLNGGAV
;
A
#
# COMPACT_ATOMS: atom_id res chain seq x y z
N MET A 1 -9.99 -5.84 -11.07
CA MET A 1 -9.01 -4.84 -11.52
C MET A 1 -7.67 -5.55 -11.63
N ASP A 2 -6.93 -5.38 -12.72
CA ASP A 2 -5.61 -5.99 -12.83
C ASP A 2 -4.52 -5.09 -12.22
N ARG A 3 -3.31 -5.65 -12.07
CA ARG A 3 -2.16 -4.96 -11.49
C ARG A 3 -1.77 -3.69 -12.24
N TYR A 4 -1.82 -3.72 -13.57
CA TYR A 4 -1.38 -2.60 -14.40
C TYR A 4 -2.38 -1.45 -14.38
N ASP A 5 -3.68 -1.75 -14.30
CA ASP A 5 -4.72 -0.78 -14.04
C ASP A 5 -4.51 -0.07 -12.70
N LEU A 6 -4.22 -0.84 -11.64
CA LEU A 6 -3.95 -0.30 -10.32
C LEU A 6 -2.67 0.54 -10.28
N LEU A 7 -1.59 0.08 -10.92
CA LEU A 7 -0.36 0.86 -11.08
C LEU A 7 -0.59 2.16 -11.83
N ARG A 8 -1.38 2.13 -12.91
CA ARG A 8 -1.75 3.35 -13.65
C ARG A 8 -2.55 4.30 -12.77
N ARG A 9 -3.52 3.78 -12.00
CA ARG A 9 -4.33 4.59 -11.09
C ARG A 9 -3.46 5.25 -10.01
N ILE A 10 -2.55 4.51 -9.38
CA ILE A 10 -1.64 5.06 -8.35
C ILE A 10 -0.71 6.12 -8.94
N ARG A 11 -0.20 5.92 -10.16
CA ARG A 11 0.67 6.90 -10.82
C ARG A 11 -0.04 8.20 -11.20
N VAL A 12 -1.34 8.14 -11.45
CA VAL A 12 -2.15 9.31 -11.83
C VAL A 12 -2.71 10.00 -10.59
N ASP A 13 -3.23 9.22 -9.63
CA ASP A 13 -3.88 9.73 -8.43
C ASP A 13 -3.71 8.79 -7.22
N GLY A 14 -2.46 8.61 -6.80
CA GLY A 14 -2.14 7.80 -5.62
C GLY A 14 -2.68 8.39 -4.32
N ARG A 15 -2.83 9.72 -4.27
CA ARG A 15 -3.33 10.41 -3.07
C ARG A 15 -4.82 10.15 -2.85
N GLU A 16 -5.64 10.25 -3.89
CA GLU A 16 -7.06 9.90 -3.80
C GLU A 16 -7.26 8.44 -3.39
N LEU A 17 -6.40 7.53 -3.86
CA LEU A 17 -6.45 6.13 -3.45
C LEU A 17 -6.17 5.94 -1.95
N VAL A 18 -5.19 6.65 -1.40
CA VAL A 18 -4.94 6.63 0.04
C VAL A 18 -6.13 7.22 0.78
N ASP A 19 -6.65 8.38 0.37
CA ASP A 19 -7.78 9.01 1.03
C ASP A 19 -9.05 8.12 1.03
N GLU A 20 -9.27 7.33 -0.02
CA GLU A 20 -10.43 6.44 -0.17
C GLU A 20 -10.28 5.12 0.62
N PHE A 21 -9.07 4.55 0.69
CA PHE A 21 -8.87 3.18 1.18
C PHE A 21 -7.98 3.06 2.42
N LEU A 22 -7.48 4.17 2.98
CA LEU A 22 -6.65 4.13 4.17
C LEU A 22 -7.43 3.56 5.36
N PRO A 23 -6.98 2.45 5.97
CA PRO A 23 -7.62 1.91 7.16
C PRO A 23 -7.50 2.88 8.34
N SER A 24 -8.55 2.99 9.16
CA SER A 24 -8.58 3.90 10.30
C SER A 24 -7.47 3.68 11.35
N GLY A 25 -6.86 2.48 11.37
CA GLY A 25 -5.75 2.13 12.27
C GLY A 25 -4.36 2.32 11.67
N ALA A 26 -4.22 2.67 10.39
CA ALA A 26 -2.94 2.68 9.69
C ALA A 26 -1.94 3.70 10.27
N ASN A 27 -2.41 4.88 10.67
CA ASN A 27 -1.53 5.90 11.26
C ASN A 27 -1.01 5.46 12.64
N ALA A 28 -1.85 4.81 13.45
CA ALA A 28 -1.42 4.27 14.75
C ALA A 28 -0.43 3.10 14.59
N GLU A 29 -0.60 2.27 13.54
CA GLU A 29 0.35 1.23 13.17
C GLU A 29 1.70 1.83 12.75
N LEU A 30 1.68 2.88 11.92
CA LEU A 30 2.88 3.59 11.48
C LEU A 30 3.63 4.25 12.66
N GLU A 31 2.91 4.92 13.56
CA GLU A 31 3.48 5.52 14.77
C GLU A 31 4.17 4.45 15.63
N GLY A 32 3.54 3.29 15.84
CA GLY A 32 4.15 2.18 16.56
C GLY A 32 5.45 1.69 15.91
N LEU A 33 5.49 1.58 14.58
CA LEU A 33 6.69 1.15 13.85
C LEU A 33 7.85 2.15 13.99
N ILE A 34 7.56 3.45 13.96
CA ILE A 34 8.54 4.53 14.13
C ILE A 34 9.04 4.54 15.58
N ASP A 35 8.13 4.46 16.55
CA ASP A 35 8.45 4.51 17.99
C ASP A 35 9.29 3.30 18.45
N GLU A 36 9.04 2.13 17.86
CA GLU A 36 9.86 0.95 18.13
C GLU A 36 11.30 1.05 17.56
N GLY A 37 11.57 2.07 16.72
CA GLY A 37 12.91 2.38 16.20
C GLY A 37 13.54 1.24 15.39
N ARG A 38 12.74 0.27 14.95
CA ARG A 38 13.23 -0.97 14.35
C ARG A 38 13.69 -0.78 12.91
N GLN A 39 13.12 0.17 12.17
CA GLN A 39 13.42 0.44 10.76
C GLN A 39 13.16 1.91 10.38
N GLU A 40 13.95 2.42 9.44
CA GLU A 40 13.57 3.61 8.68
C GLU A 40 12.39 3.24 7.77
N VAL A 41 11.19 3.66 8.16
CA VAL A 41 9.96 3.43 7.39
C VAL A 41 9.65 4.67 6.56
N ASP A 42 9.57 4.49 5.24
CA ASP A 42 8.96 5.49 4.37
C ASP A 42 7.45 5.53 4.66
N ALA A 43 7.02 6.60 5.36
CA ALA A 43 5.64 6.80 5.77
C ALA A 43 4.67 6.83 4.58
N GLU A 44 5.06 7.42 3.45
CA GLU A 44 4.20 7.52 2.28
C GLU A 44 4.06 6.15 1.60
N ALA A 45 5.17 5.43 1.45
CA ALA A 45 5.14 4.07 0.91
C ALA A 45 4.34 3.10 1.80
N PHE A 46 4.42 3.27 3.12
CA PHE A 46 3.63 2.48 4.07
C PHE A 46 2.13 2.75 3.94
N LEU A 47 1.71 4.02 3.93
CA LEU A 47 0.29 4.38 3.80
C LEU A 47 -0.28 3.93 2.44
N MET A 48 0.52 4.05 1.37
CA MET A 48 0.15 3.52 0.05
C MET A 48 0.00 1.99 0.10
N PHE A 49 0.94 1.27 0.71
CA PHE A 49 0.89 -0.19 0.84
C PHE A 49 -0.38 -0.65 1.54
N VAL A 50 -0.69 -0.10 2.72
CA VAL A 50 -1.85 -0.55 3.50
C VAL A 50 -3.18 -0.20 2.83
N SER A 51 -3.22 0.90 2.06
CA SER A 51 -4.40 1.31 1.27
C SER A 51 -4.62 0.37 0.09
N VAL A 52 -3.56 0.02 -0.65
CA VAL A 52 -3.62 -0.97 -1.75
C VAL A 52 -4.03 -2.34 -1.21
N ARG A 53 -3.43 -2.78 -0.10
CA ARG A 53 -3.81 -4.02 0.59
C ARG A 53 -5.29 -4.04 0.96
N ALA A 54 -5.82 -2.96 1.53
CA ALA A 54 -7.23 -2.85 1.91
C ALA A 54 -8.16 -2.89 0.69
N LEU A 55 -7.82 -2.19 -0.39
CA LEU A 55 -8.53 -2.23 -1.67
C LEU A 55 -8.59 -3.65 -2.25
N LEU A 56 -7.45 -4.35 -2.30
CA LEU A 56 -7.39 -5.72 -2.83
C LEU A 56 -8.24 -6.67 -1.99
N ARG A 57 -8.18 -6.57 -0.67
CA ARG A 57 -9.05 -7.34 0.23
C ARG A 57 -10.53 -7.03 0.01
N GLY A 58 -10.89 -5.75 -0.11
CA GLY A 58 -12.26 -5.31 -0.43
C GLY A 58 -12.76 -5.84 -1.77
N SER A 59 -11.86 -6.09 -2.72
CA SER A 59 -12.18 -6.69 -4.02
C SER A 59 -12.32 -8.22 -3.99
N GLY A 60 -12.17 -8.85 -2.82
CA GLY A 60 -12.31 -10.29 -2.62
C GLY A 60 -11.00 -11.08 -2.60
N MET A 61 -9.85 -10.41 -2.61
CA MET A 61 -8.55 -11.08 -2.54
C MET A 61 -8.24 -11.54 -1.09
N PRO A 62 -7.80 -12.79 -0.87
CA PRO A 62 -7.41 -13.28 0.45
C PRO A 62 -6.23 -12.50 1.06
N SER A 63 -6.13 -12.52 2.40
CA SER A 63 -5.10 -11.77 3.16
C SER A 63 -3.68 -11.94 2.62
N CYS A 64 -3.17 -13.18 2.54
CA CYS A 64 -1.78 -13.43 2.13
C CYS A 64 -1.51 -13.00 0.68
N GLU A 65 -2.49 -13.22 -0.20
CA GLU A 65 -2.39 -12.83 -1.61
C GLU A 65 -2.41 -11.30 -1.76
N SER A 66 -3.26 -10.62 -0.98
CA SER A 66 -3.35 -9.15 -0.98
C SER A 66 -2.07 -8.49 -0.47
N ASP A 67 -1.40 -9.09 0.50
CA ASP A 67 -0.14 -8.57 1.06
C ASP A 67 0.99 -8.71 0.04
N PHE A 68 1.06 -9.87 -0.63
CA PHE A 68 2.04 -10.15 -1.67
C PHE A 68 1.84 -9.24 -2.90
N GLU A 69 0.61 -9.08 -3.35
CA GLU A 69 0.28 -8.26 -4.51
C GLU A 69 0.49 -6.76 -4.23
N ALA A 70 0.10 -6.28 -3.05
CA ALA A 70 0.39 -4.91 -2.62
C ALA A 70 1.91 -4.66 -2.57
N GLY A 71 2.69 -5.60 -2.03
CA GLY A 71 4.15 -5.51 -1.99
C GLY A 71 4.77 -5.40 -3.39
N GLN A 72 4.31 -6.21 -4.35
CA GLN A 72 4.76 -6.13 -5.74
C GLN A 72 4.43 -4.78 -6.39
N ILE A 73 3.23 -4.23 -6.13
CA ILE A 73 2.82 -2.92 -6.65
C ILE A 73 3.73 -1.82 -6.11
N ILE A 74 4.00 -1.80 -4.81
CA ILE A 74 4.89 -0.80 -4.20
C ILE A 74 6.33 -0.94 -4.72
N ALA A 75 6.83 -2.17 -4.86
CA ALA A 75 8.14 -2.41 -5.45
C ALA A 75 8.23 -1.87 -6.90
N LEU A 76 7.19 -2.05 -7.72
CA LEU A 76 7.13 -1.54 -9.09
C LEU A 76 6.94 -0.01 -9.19
N LEU A 77 6.46 0.63 -8.13
CA LEU A 77 6.39 2.08 -8.02
C LEU A 77 7.73 2.69 -7.61
N ASN A 78 8.44 2.05 -6.68
CA ASN A 78 9.70 2.54 -6.13
C ASN A 78 10.93 2.12 -6.96
N GLY A 79 10.83 1.03 -7.70
CA GLY A 79 11.87 0.50 -8.56
C GLY A 79 11.33 0.20 -9.95
N GLY A 80 11.76 0.98 -10.94
CA GLY A 80 11.69 0.50 -12.31
C GLY A 80 12.66 -0.67 -12.48
N ALA A 81 12.11 -1.88 -12.63
CA ALA A 81 12.74 -3.16 -12.97
C ALA A 81 13.32 -4.01 -11.83
N VAL A 82 12.94 -5.29 -11.89
CA VAL A 82 13.70 -6.45 -11.41
C VAL A 82 15.02 -6.53 -12.15
#